data_AF-A0A4Q3YRP5-F1
#
_entry.id   AF-A0A4Q3YRP5-F1
#
_cell.length_a   1.000
_cell.length_b   1.000
_cell.length_c   1.000
_cell.angle_alpha   90.00
_cell.angle_beta   90.00
_cell.angle_gamma   90.00
#
_symmetry.space_group_name_H-M   'P 1'
#
loop_
_entity.id
_entity.type
_entity.pdbx_description
1 polymer ?
#
loop_
_entity_poly.entity_id
_entity_poly.type
_entity_poly.pdbx_seq_one_letter_code
_entity_poly.pdbx_strand_id
1 'polypeptide(L)' 'MWRDILKYGVIAGLVVGGAMVATFAATGGQMPHGWLGMAVGYATMLVAFSAVFVGIKHQRDVGGGGVIR' A
#
# COMPACT_ATOMS: atom_id res chain seq x y z
N MET A 1 11.07 -11.45 9.67
CA MET A 1 9.77 -12.11 9.45
C MET A 1 8.61 -11.38 10.12
N TRP A 2 8.20 -11.70 11.36
CA TRP A 2 7.00 -11.07 11.96
C TRP A 2 7.07 -9.54 12.06
N ARG A 3 8.21 -9.01 12.52
CA ARG A 3 8.45 -7.56 12.60
C ARG A 3 8.39 -6.88 11.23
N ASP A 4 8.85 -7.55 10.19
CA ASP A 4 8.88 -7.00 8.83
C ASP A 4 7.48 -7.04 8.21
N ILE A 5 6.74 -8.13 8.41
CA ILE A 5 5.32 -8.23 8.04
C ILE A 5 4.53 -7.09 8.69
N LEU A 6 4.74 -6.86 10.00
CA LEU A 6 4.05 -5.79 10.72
C LEU A 6 4.42 -4.40 10.16
N LYS A 7 5.71 -4.14 9.92
CA LYS A 7 6.18 -2.85 9.36
C LYS A 7 5.60 -2.58 7.98
N TYR A 8 5.78 -3.51 7.04
CA TYR A 8 5.34 -3.31 5.66
C TYR A 8 3.82 -3.36 5.53
N GLY A 9 3.14 -4.17 6.35
CA GLY A 9 1.68 -4.19 6.45
C GLY A 9 1.12 -2.87 6.99
N VAL A 10 1.73 -2.29 8.03
CA VAL A 10 1.34 -0.97 8.55
C VAL A 10 1.59 0.12 7.51
N ILE A 11 2.73 0.09 6.80
CA ILE A 11 3.00 1.05 5.71
C ILE A 11 1.93 0.95 4.61
N ALA A 12 1.62 -0.26 4.13
CA ALA A 12 0.59 -0.45 3.12
C ALA A 12 -0.80 0.00 3.63
N GLY A 13 -1.15 -0.32 4.88
CA GLY A 13 -2.39 0.11 5.51
C GLY A 13 -2.50 1.63 5.64
N LEU A 14 -1.42 2.31 6.02
CA LEU A 14 -1.36 3.78 6.10
C LEU A 14 -1.48 4.42 4.72
N VAL A 15 -0.91 3.82 3.68
CA VAL A 15 -1.07 4.30 2.30
C VAL A 15 -2.54 4.21 1.88
N VAL A 16 -3.18 3.05 2.06
CA VAL A 16 -4.58 2.86 1.66
C VAL A 16 -5.52 3.73 2.49
N GLY A 17 -5.40 3.69 3.82
CA GLY A 17 -6.24 4.48 4.73
C GLY A 17 -6.01 5.98 4.56
N GLY A 18 -4.76 6.41 4.41
CA GLY A 18 -4.40 7.79 4.16
C GLY A 18 -4.96 8.30 2.83
N ALA A 19 -4.83 7.52 1.76
CA ALA A 19 -5.41 7.85 0.45
C ALA A 19 -6.94 7.92 0.50
N MET A 20 -7.59 7.03 1.25
CA MET A 20 -9.05 7.06 1.46
C MET A 20 -9.49 8.32 2.20
N VAL A 21 -8.84 8.66 3.31
CA VAL A 21 -9.17 9.89 4.07
C VAL A 21 -8.89 11.13 3.24
N ALA A 22 -7.76 11.16 2.52
CA ALA A 22 -7.38 12.29 1.67
C ALA A 22 -8.37 12.49 0.53
N THR A 23 -8.79 11.41 -0.15
CA THR A 23 -9.79 11.49 -1.21
C THR A 23 -11.13 11.95 -0.67
N PHE A 24 -11.60 11.38 0.44
CA PHE A 24 -12.85 11.76 1.07
C PHE A 24 -12.87 13.23 1.51
N ALA A 25 -11.77 13.72 2.08
CA ALA A 25 -11.64 15.13 2.47
C ALA A 25 -11.59 16.06 1.25
N ALA A 26 -10.85 15.69 0.20
CA ALA A 26 -10.71 16.48 -1.02
C ALA A 26 -12.02 16.64 -1.80
N THR A 27 -12.94 15.69 -1.65
CA THR A 27 -14.23 15.69 -2.35
C THR A 27 -15.40 16.12 -1.48
N GLY A 28 -15.13 16.77 -0.33
CA GLY A 28 -16.18 17.32 0.53
C GLY A 28 -17.09 16.26 1.16
N GLY A 29 -16.58 15.05 1.37
CA GLY A 29 -17.34 13.95 1.98
C GLY A 29 -18.15 13.10 0.99
N GLN A 30 -18.04 13.34 -0.31
CA GLN A 30 -18.62 12.47 -1.34
C GLN A 30 -17.53 11.65 -2.02
N MET A 31 -17.59 10.32 -2.00
CA MET A 31 -16.57 9.51 -2.67
C MET A 31 -16.53 9.88 -4.17
N PRO A 32 -15.36 10.20 -4.78
CA PRO A 32 -15.31 10.53 -6.19
C PRO A 32 -15.82 9.34 -7.02
N HIS A 33 -16.85 9.59 -7.83
CA HIS A 33 -17.47 8.59 -8.71
C HIS A 33 -17.03 8.82 -10.17
N GLY A 34 -17.08 7.78 -11.00
CA GLY A 34 -16.64 7.84 -12.39
C GLY A 34 -15.13 7.62 -12.57
N TRP A 35 -14.57 8.12 -13.68
CA TRP A 35 -13.21 7.80 -14.10
C TRP A 35 -12.14 8.21 -13.07
N LEU A 36 -12.32 9.36 -12.41
CA LEU A 36 -11.42 9.87 -11.37
C LEU A 36 -11.37 8.96 -10.16
N GLY A 37 -12.52 8.50 -9.67
CA GLY A 37 -12.59 7.56 -8.53
C GLY A 37 -11.89 6.24 -8.84
N MET A 38 -12.10 5.70 -10.05
CA MET A 38 -11.42 4.48 -10.50
C MET A 38 -9.90 4.69 -10.60
N ALA A 39 -9.46 5.80 -11.21
CA ALA A 39 -8.04 6.09 -11.38
C ALA A 39 -7.33 6.24 -10.03
N VAL A 40 -7.93 6.98 -9.09
CA VAL A 40 -7.36 7.18 -7.76
C VAL A 40 -7.38 5.89 -6.94
N GLY A 41 -8.47 5.12 -6.99
CA GLY A 41 -8.55 3.81 -6.35
C GLY A 41 -7.48 2.85 -6.86
N TYR A 42 -7.34 2.74 -8.18
CA TYR A 42 -6.36 1.86 -8.81
C TYR A 42 -4.92 2.31 -8.52
N ALA A 43 -4.63 3.61 -8.62
CA ALA A 43 -3.32 4.15 -8.26
C ALA A 43 -2.96 3.85 -6.79
N THR A 44 -3.93 4.00 -5.88
CA THR A 44 -3.75 3.67 -4.46
C THR A 44 -3.42 2.20 -4.27
N MET A 45 -4.11 1.29 -4.98
CA MET A 45 -3.81 -0.14 -4.94
C MET A 45 -2.37 -0.43 -5.41
N LEU A 46 -1.91 0.19 -6.50
CA LEU A 46 -0.54 -0.01 -7.00
C LEU A 46 0.52 0.48 -6.02
N VAL A 47 0.31 1.64 -5.37
CA VAL A 47 1.24 2.16 -4.37
C VAL A 47 1.27 1.25 -3.14
N ALA A 48 0.11 0.84 -2.64
CA ALA A 48 0.03 -0.08 -1.50
C ALA A 48 0.69 -1.43 -1.80
N PHE A 49 0.45 -1.99 -2.99
CA PHE A 49 1.06 -3.24 -3.43
C PHE A 49 2.58 -3.12 -3.55
N SER A 50 3.09 -1.96 -3.97
CA SER A 50 4.53 -1.69 -4.03
C SER A 50 5.18 -1.77 -2.65
N ALA A 51 4.52 -1.27 -1.59
CA ALA A 51 5.01 -1.41 -0.21
C ALA A 51 5.07 -2.89 0.24
N VAL A 52 4.06 -3.69 -0.13
CA VAL A 52 4.05 -5.14 0.13
C VAL A 52 5.18 -5.84 -0.62
N PHE A 53 5.37 -5.51 -1.90
CA PHE A 53 6.44 -6.06 -2.73
C PHE A 53 7.82 -5.78 -2.15
N VAL A 54 8.07 -4.55 -1.68
CA VAL A 54 9.31 -4.19 -0.98
C VAL A 54 9.49 -5.01 0.29
N GLY A 55 8.41 -5.29 1.03
CA GLY A 55 8.48 -6.16 2.21
C GLY A 55 8.88 -7.60 1.88
N ILE A 56 8.32 -8.17 0.82
CA ILE A 56 8.70 -9.51 0.33
C ILE A 56 10.17 -9.50 -0.11
N LYS A 57 10.58 -8.47 -0.86
CA LYS A 57 11.96 -8.31 -1.31
C LYS A 57 12.94 -8.20 -0.14
N HIS A 58 12.63 -7.38 0.88
CA HIS A 58 13.47 -7.27 2.08
C HIS A 58 13.56 -8.62 2.81
N GLN A 59 12.44 -9.34 2.95
CA GLN A 59 12.45 -10.64 3.60
C GLN A 59 13.31 -11.65 2.83
N ARG A 60 13.30 -11.63 1.49
CA ARG A 60 14.14 -12.49 0.66
C ARG A 60 15.62 -12.09 0.71
N ASP A 61 15.91 -10.81 0.48
CA ASP A 61 17.26 -10.33 0.25
C ASP A 61 18.05 -10.23 1.57
N VAL A 62 17.44 -9.69 2.62
CA VAL A 62 18.09 -9.50 3.93
C VAL A 62 17.79 -10.68 4.87
N GLY A 63 16.53 -11.07 4.96
CA GLY A 63 16.10 -12.15 5.87
C GLY A 63 16.50 -13.55 5.39
N GLY A 64 16.52 -13.78 4.08
CA GLY A 64 16.90 -15.05 3.44
C GLY A 64 18.29 -15.04 2.81
N GLY A 65 19.05 -13.95 2.96
CA GLY A 65 20.41 -13.84 2.41
C GLY A 65 20.48 -13.82 0.88
N GLY A 66 19.41 -13.39 0.20
CA GLY A 66 19.38 -13.25 -1.26
C GLY A 66 19.06 -14.54 -2.03
N VAL A 67 18.74 -15.63 -1.34
CA VAL A 67 18.37 -16.92 -1.94
C VAL A 67 16.96 -17.30 -1.51
N ILE A 68 16.12 -17.70 -2.47
CA ILE A 68 14.83 -18.32 -2.17
C ILE A 68 15.13 -19.78 -1.86
N ARG A 69 14.89 -20.22 -0.62
CA ARG A 69 14.94 -21.64 -0.22
C ARG A 69 13.53 -22.16 -0.04
#